data_AF-A0A2G6NUR4-F1
#
_entry.id   AF-A0A2G6NUR4-F1
#
_cell.length_a   1.000
_cell.length_b   1.000
_cell.length_c   1.000
_cell.angle_alpha   90.00
_cell.angle_beta   90.00
_cell.angle_gamma   90.00
#
_symmetry.space_group_name_H-M   'P 1'
#
loop_
_entity.id
_entity.type
_entity.pdbx_description
1 polymer ?
#
loop_
_entity_poly.entity_id
_entity_poly.type
_entity_poly.pdbx_seq_one_letter_code
_entity_poly.pdbx_strand_id
1 'polypeptide(L)'
;MSYEGLPKGSGNKKLSWRDSIYFWEILRGLGVTMRHLLHNIFHTGEMPTLQYPDEKRVYSDRFRGRHRLMAREDGSPRCVACQMCSTVCPADCISIDGAEHPDPTIEKFPETFTIDLLRCVYCGLCEEACPCDAIRMDTGIYEIAADDREKFIVGKDFLLNNKTDGTH
;
A
#
# COMPACT_ATOMS: atom_id res chain seq x y z
N MET A 1 -23.07 1.15 23.67
CA MET A 1 -22.88 -0.07 22.86
C MET A 1 -22.68 -1.23 23.82
N SER A 2 -23.78 -1.88 24.18
CA SER A 2 -23.87 -2.95 25.17
C SER A 2 -23.37 -4.24 24.53
N TYR A 3 -22.36 -4.87 25.14
CA TYR A 3 -21.82 -6.14 24.69
C TYR A 3 -22.84 -7.28 24.97
N GLU A 4 -23.79 -7.48 24.07
CA GLU A 4 -24.85 -8.53 24.11
C GLU A 4 -24.34 -9.93 23.72
N GLY A 5 -23.13 -10.29 24.13
CA GLY A 5 -22.52 -11.58 23.79
C GLY A 5 -21.73 -12.26 24.91
N LEU A 6 -21.65 -11.66 26.10
CA LEU A 6 -20.95 -12.28 27.21
C LEU A 6 -21.82 -13.35 27.87
N PRO A 7 -21.30 -14.57 28.10
CA PRO A 7 -22.08 -15.64 28.72
C PRO A 7 -22.60 -15.19 30.09
N LYS A 8 -23.93 -15.20 30.26
CA LYS A 8 -24.60 -14.86 31.51
C LYS A 8 -24.18 -15.87 32.58
N GLY A 9 -23.33 -15.45 33.52
CA GLY A 9 -22.99 -16.28 34.66
C GLY A 9 -21.77 -15.88 35.48
N SER A 10 -21.56 -14.59 35.78
CA SER A 10 -20.61 -14.18 36.83
C SER A 10 -21.37 -13.77 38.10
N GLY A 11 -22.14 -14.71 38.65
CA GLY A 11 -22.56 -14.66 40.05
C GLY A 11 -21.62 -15.55 40.84
N ASN A 12 -21.14 -15.10 42.00
CA ASN A 12 -20.23 -15.77 42.93
C ASN A 12 -20.45 -17.30 43.04
N LYS A 13 -19.92 -18.07 42.08
CA LYS A 13 -19.86 -19.53 42.13
C LYS A 13 -18.49 -19.86 42.70
N LYS A 14 -18.45 -20.49 43.87
CA LYS A 14 -17.21 -21.07 44.40
C LYS A 14 -16.69 -22.04 43.34
N LEU A 15 -15.55 -21.72 42.73
CA LEU A 15 -14.91 -22.57 41.73
C LEU A 15 -14.69 -23.95 42.37
N SER A 16 -15.13 -25.00 41.69
CA SER A 16 -14.78 -26.36 42.11
C SER A 16 -13.25 -26.47 42.10
N TRP A 17 -12.65 -27.25 43.01
CA TRP A 17 -11.19 -27.41 43.03
C TRP A 17 -10.64 -27.84 41.66
N ARG A 18 -11.44 -28.61 40.89
CA ARG A 18 -11.13 -29.03 39.52
C ARG A 18 -11.16 -27.88 38.50
N ASP A 19 -12.08 -26.93 38.65
CA ASP A 19 -12.18 -25.74 37.79
C ASP A 19 -11.07 -24.73 38.14
N SER A 20 -10.63 -24.70 39.41
CA SER A 20 -9.56 -23.82 39.88
C SER A 20 -8.16 -24.24 39.40
N ILE A 21 -7.99 -25.48 38.93
CA ILE A 21 -6.73 -26.00 38.38
C ILE A 21 -6.62 -25.74 36.86
N TYR A 22 -7.67 -25.21 36.20
CA TYR A 22 -7.73 -24.84 34.77
C TYR A 22 -7.36 -25.96 33.76
N PHE A 23 -7.17 -27.19 34.24
CA PHE A 23 -6.62 -28.29 33.46
C PHE A 23 -7.54 -28.69 32.30
N TRP A 24 -8.85 -28.67 32.54
CA TRP A 24 -9.83 -29.06 31.53
C TRP A 24 -9.97 -28.00 30.42
N GLU A 25 -9.88 -26.74 30.81
CA GLU A 25 -9.87 -25.60 29.91
C GLU A 25 -8.62 -25.61 29.02
N ILE A 26 -7.46 -25.93 29.60
CA ILE A 26 -6.19 -26.09 28.87
C ILE A 26 -6.27 -27.22 27.86
N LEU A 27 -6.77 -28.40 28.26
CA LEU A 27 -6.95 -29.53 27.34
C LEU A 27 -7.93 -29.22 26.21
N ARG A 28 -9.02 -28.49 26.51
CA ARG A 28 -9.98 -28.05 25.50
C ARG A 28 -9.33 -27.09 24.50
N GLY A 29 -8.48 -26.17 24.95
CA GLY A 29 -7.69 -25.28 24.10
C GLY A 29 -6.70 -26.05 23.21
N LEU A 30 -5.91 -26.93 23.80
CA LEU A 30 -4.98 -27.83 23.09
C LEU A 30 -5.69 -28.70 22.05
N GLY A 31 -6.90 -29.18 22.34
CA GLY A 31 -7.70 -29.96 21.40
C GLY A 31 -8.09 -29.17 20.14
N VAL A 32 -8.37 -27.87 20.26
CA VAL A 32 -8.62 -26.99 19.11
C VAL A 32 -7.35 -26.78 18.29
N THR A 33 -6.22 -26.50 18.96
CA THR A 33 -4.91 -26.36 18.29
C THR A 33 -4.51 -27.64 17.57
N MET A 34 -4.67 -28.80 18.21
CA MET A 34 -4.37 -30.11 17.61
C MET A 34 -5.26 -30.37 16.38
N ARG A 35 -6.54 -29.99 16.42
CA ARG A 35 -7.43 -30.11 15.26
C ARG A 35 -6.93 -29.27 14.07
N HIS A 36 -6.58 -28.01 14.30
CA HIS A 36 -6.04 -27.14 13.24
C HIS A 36 -4.69 -27.64 12.73
N LEU A 37 -3.82 -28.13 13.62
CA LEU A 37 -2.53 -28.70 13.25
C LEU A 37 -2.70 -29.92 12.33
N LEU A 38 -3.52 -30.88 12.73
CA LEU A 38 -3.79 -32.07 11.92
C LEU A 38 -4.46 -31.69 10.59
N HIS A 39 -5.42 -30.76 10.60
CA HIS A 39 -6.04 -30.27 9.36
C HIS A 39 -4.99 -29.70 8.39
N ASN A 40 -4.12 -28.81 8.85
CA ASN A 40 -3.11 -28.17 8.01
C ASN A 40 -2.02 -29.14 7.53
N ILE A 41 -1.62 -30.13 8.34
CA ILE A 41 -0.64 -31.15 7.94
C ILE A 41 -1.18 -32.04 6.82
N PHE A 42 -2.47 -32.42 6.89
CA PHE A 42 -3.08 -33.30 5.90
C PHE A 42 -3.67 -32.54 4.69
N HIS A 43 -3.90 -31.24 4.80
CA HIS A 43 -4.46 -30.37 3.73
C HIS A 43 -3.56 -29.17 3.44
N THR A 44 -2.26 -29.41 3.28
CA THR A 44 -1.24 -28.36 3.02
C THR A 44 -1.61 -27.46 1.83
N GLY A 45 -2.26 -28.00 0.79
CA GLY A 45 -2.67 -27.23 -0.39
C GLY A 45 -3.86 -26.29 -0.18
N GLU A 46 -4.62 -26.43 0.91
CA GLU A 46 -5.78 -25.59 1.24
C GLU A 46 -5.45 -24.51 2.27
N MET A 47 -4.16 -24.39 2.65
CA MET A 47 -3.74 -23.38 3.60
C MET A 47 -3.95 -21.97 3.00
N PRO A 48 -4.41 -20.99 3.80
CA PRO A 48 -4.64 -19.62 3.34
C PRO A 48 -3.31 -18.83 3.24
N THR A 49 -2.26 -19.47 2.77
CA THR A 49 -0.90 -18.92 2.61
C THR A 49 -0.56 -18.86 1.12
N LEU A 50 0.19 -17.84 0.71
CA LEU A 50 0.70 -17.68 -0.64
C LEU A 50 2.23 -17.79 -0.61
N GLN A 51 2.81 -18.47 -1.61
CA GLN A 51 4.26 -18.63 -1.71
C GLN A 51 4.88 -17.42 -2.42
N TYR A 52 5.11 -16.34 -1.68
CA TYR A 52 5.83 -15.17 -2.19
C TYR A 52 7.32 -15.51 -2.37
N PRO A 53 7.98 -15.11 -3.48
CA PRO A 53 7.55 -14.15 -4.51
C PRO A 53 6.84 -14.75 -5.73
N ASP A 54 6.81 -16.08 -5.87
CA ASP A 54 6.29 -16.77 -7.07
C ASP A 54 4.77 -16.59 -7.24
N GLU A 55 4.04 -16.64 -6.12
CA GLU A 55 2.60 -16.38 -6.06
C GLU A 55 2.33 -15.04 -5.37
N LYS A 56 1.78 -14.07 -6.12
CA LYS A 56 1.41 -12.75 -5.61
C LYS A 56 -0.10 -12.61 -5.45
N ARG A 57 -0.51 -11.77 -4.50
CA ARG A 57 -1.93 -11.40 -4.34
C ARG A 57 -2.38 -10.56 -5.52
N VAL A 58 -3.55 -10.88 -6.05
CA VAL A 58 -4.22 -10.01 -7.03
C VAL A 58 -4.88 -8.87 -6.27
N TYR A 59 -4.40 -7.66 -6.51
CA TYR A 59 -5.02 -6.44 -5.99
C TYR A 59 -6.10 -5.93 -6.95
N SER A 60 -7.03 -5.12 -6.44
CA SER A 60 -8.02 -4.44 -7.28
C SER A 60 -7.36 -3.39 -8.17
N ASP A 61 -7.97 -3.05 -9.30
CA ASP A 61 -7.51 -1.98 -10.21
C ASP A 61 -7.34 -0.60 -9.53
N ARG A 62 -8.06 -0.36 -8.42
CA ARG A 62 -7.98 0.88 -7.63
C ARG A 62 -6.87 0.88 -6.58
N PHE A 63 -6.03 -0.14 -6.56
CA PHE A 63 -4.95 -0.24 -5.60
C PHE A 63 -3.95 0.89 -5.80
N ARG A 64 -3.61 1.59 -4.70
CA ARG A 64 -2.69 2.73 -4.71
C ARG A 64 -1.28 2.21 -4.43
N GLY A 65 -0.51 1.99 -5.50
CA GLY A 65 0.86 1.51 -5.44
C GLY A 65 1.88 2.62 -5.70
N ARG A 66 2.88 2.30 -6.52
CA ARG A 66 3.92 3.24 -6.95
C ARG A 66 3.32 4.38 -7.76
N HIS A 67 3.76 5.59 -7.46
CA HIS A 67 3.47 6.77 -8.25
C HIS A 67 4.10 6.63 -9.64
N ARG A 68 3.37 7.04 -10.66
CA ARG A 68 3.86 7.15 -12.03
C ARG A 68 3.40 8.43 -12.70
N LEU A 69 4.20 8.91 -13.63
CA LEU A 69 3.83 9.95 -14.56
C LEU A 69 3.40 9.33 -15.89
N MET A 70 2.30 9.85 -16.43
CA MET A 70 1.78 9.47 -17.74
C MET A 70 2.58 10.19 -18.83
N ALA A 71 2.99 9.46 -19.86
CA ALA A 71 3.59 10.01 -21.06
C ALA A 71 2.53 10.35 -22.13
N ARG A 72 2.83 11.33 -22.97
CA ARG A 72 2.17 11.57 -24.26
C ARG A 72 2.70 10.59 -25.32
N GLU A 73 2.14 10.63 -26.51
CA GLU A 73 2.59 9.81 -27.65
C GLU A 73 4.07 10.08 -27.99
N ASP A 74 4.50 11.34 -27.84
CA ASP A 74 5.89 11.78 -28.08
C ASP A 74 6.87 11.39 -26.94
N GLY A 75 6.40 10.69 -25.91
CA GLY A 75 7.20 10.34 -24.72
C GLY A 75 7.35 11.48 -23.70
N SER A 76 6.91 12.69 -24.01
CA SER A 76 6.91 13.82 -23.07
C SER A 76 5.91 13.60 -21.91
N PRO A 77 6.17 14.12 -20.69
CA PRO A 77 5.22 13.99 -19.58
C PRO A 77 3.93 14.75 -19.88
N ARG A 78 2.77 14.19 -19.51
CA ARG A 78 1.47 14.88 -19.60
C ARG A 78 1.34 16.06 -18.63
N CYS A 79 2.19 16.11 -17.62
CA CYS A 79 2.18 17.15 -16.59
C CYS A 79 2.46 18.53 -17.20
N VAL A 80 1.68 19.53 -16.80
CA VAL A 80 1.79 20.94 -17.24
C VAL A 80 2.33 21.86 -16.14
N ALA A 81 2.92 21.28 -15.09
CA ALA A 81 3.44 22.01 -13.92
C ALA A 81 2.42 22.96 -13.25
N CYS A 82 1.14 22.58 -13.17
CA CYS A 82 0.09 23.36 -12.50
C CYS A 82 0.18 23.37 -10.96
N GLN A 83 1.05 22.54 -10.38
CA GLN A 83 1.31 22.40 -8.94
C GLN A 83 0.12 21.97 -8.06
N MET A 84 -1.06 21.69 -8.61
CA MET A 84 -2.23 21.25 -7.83
C MET A 84 -1.97 19.99 -6.99
N CYS A 85 -1.23 19.02 -7.54
CA CYS A 85 -0.86 17.79 -6.83
C CYS A 85 0.13 18.03 -5.67
N SER A 86 0.99 19.05 -5.77
CA SER A 86 1.87 19.47 -4.68
C SER A 86 1.05 20.15 -3.59
N THR A 87 0.17 21.09 -3.95
CA THR A 87 -0.68 21.82 -3.00
C THR A 87 -1.66 20.94 -2.24
N VAL A 88 -2.24 19.91 -2.88
CA VAL A 88 -3.20 19.00 -2.22
C VAL A 88 -2.50 17.98 -1.32
N CYS A 89 -1.17 17.81 -1.44
CA CYS A 89 -0.46 16.74 -0.76
C CYS A 89 -0.46 16.99 0.76
N PRO A 90 -1.07 16.12 1.58
CA PRO A 90 -1.15 16.33 3.03
C PRO A 90 0.22 16.19 3.72
N ALA A 91 1.17 15.53 3.07
CA ALA A 91 2.51 15.30 3.59
C ALA A 91 3.58 16.23 2.99
N ASP A 92 3.18 17.14 2.09
CA ASP A 92 4.06 18.08 1.39
C ASP A 92 5.34 17.40 0.83
N CYS A 93 5.13 16.29 0.11
CA CYS A 93 6.22 15.43 -0.37
C CYS A 93 6.51 15.57 -1.86
N ILE A 94 5.80 16.44 -2.58
CA ILE A 94 5.92 16.62 -4.04
C ILE A 94 6.47 18.01 -4.32
N SER A 95 7.62 18.08 -5.01
CA SER A 95 8.22 19.34 -5.46
C SER A 95 8.23 19.41 -6.99
N ILE A 96 7.81 20.54 -7.55
CA ILE A 96 7.65 20.72 -9.00
C ILE A 96 8.14 22.12 -9.40
N ASP A 97 9.23 22.16 -10.16
CA ASP A 97 9.70 23.39 -10.81
C ASP A 97 9.25 23.40 -12.27
N GLY A 98 8.50 24.44 -12.65
CA GLY A 98 7.99 24.62 -14.01
C GLY A 98 8.90 25.55 -14.81
N ALA A 99 9.12 25.21 -16.08
CA ALA A 99 9.87 26.03 -17.05
C ALA A 99 9.07 26.22 -18.35
N GLU A 100 9.53 27.16 -19.19
CA GLU A 100 8.95 27.44 -20.51
C GLU A 100 9.35 26.36 -21.52
N HIS A 101 8.37 25.80 -22.23
CA HIS A 101 8.63 24.72 -23.16
C HIS A 101 9.30 25.25 -24.45
N PRO A 102 10.24 24.50 -25.07
CA PRO A 102 10.87 24.93 -26.33
C PRO A 102 9.88 25.11 -27.50
N ASP A 103 8.77 24.37 -27.46
CA ASP A 103 7.65 24.56 -28.38
C ASP A 103 6.76 25.72 -27.90
N PRO A 104 6.63 26.82 -28.66
CA PRO A 104 5.85 28.00 -28.29
C PRO A 104 4.34 27.74 -28.19
N THR A 105 3.85 26.58 -28.64
CA THR A 105 2.45 26.18 -28.47
C THR A 105 2.15 25.65 -27.06
N ILE A 106 3.18 25.26 -26.30
CA ILE A 106 3.05 24.71 -24.95
C ILE A 106 3.58 25.75 -23.97
N GLU A 107 2.72 26.29 -23.11
CA GLU A 107 3.15 27.36 -22.20
C GLU A 107 4.15 26.89 -21.14
N LYS A 108 3.90 25.74 -20.50
CA LYS A 108 4.67 25.27 -19.34
C LYS A 108 4.89 23.77 -19.34
N PHE A 109 6.05 23.35 -18.83
CA PHE A 109 6.37 21.95 -18.57
C PHE A 109 7.14 21.79 -17.25
N PRO A 110 7.11 20.60 -16.62
CA PRO A 110 7.92 20.33 -15.43
C PRO A 110 9.38 20.11 -15.81
N GLU A 111 10.24 21.06 -15.44
CA GLU A 111 11.69 20.89 -15.51
C GLU A 111 12.10 19.82 -14.51
N THR A 112 11.71 20.00 -13.25
CA THR A 112 11.88 19.03 -12.17
C THR A 112 10.51 18.54 -11.70
N PHE A 113 10.45 17.25 -11.34
CA PHE A 113 9.32 16.67 -10.64
C PHE A 113 9.88 15.64 -9.69
N THR A 114 9.79 15.89 -8.39
CA THR A 114 10.33 14.98 -7.37
C THR A 114 9.27 14.60 -6.35
N ILE A 115 9.33 13.36 -5.88
CA ILE A 115 8.47 12.86 -4.80
C ILE A 115 9.36 12.22 -3.73
N ASP A 116 9.23 12.64 -2.48
CA ASP A 116 9.81 11.94 -1.33
C ASP A 116 8.86 10.80 -0.89
N LEU A 117 9.20 9.58 -1.28
CA LEU A 117 8.39 8.39 -0.97
C LEU A 117 8.41 8.02 0.52
N LEU A 118 9.38 8.51 1.32
CA LEU A 118 9.41 8.28 2.76
C LEU A 118 8.44 9.18 3.52
N ARG A 119 8.07 10.31 2.94
CA ARG A 119 7.03 11.19 3.49
C ARG A 119 5.65 10.87 2.95
N CYS A 120 5.56 10.31 1.75
CA CYS A 120 4.27 10.02 1.12
C CYS A 120 3.43 9.04 1.95
N VAL A 121 2.18 9.41 2.19
CA VAL A 121 1.20 8.57 2.91
C VAL A 121 0.32 7.72 1.99
N TYR A 122 0.63 7.69 0.69
CA TYR A 122 -0.09 6.92 -0.34
C TYR A 122 -1.61 7.17 -0.37
N CYS A 123 -2.03 8.39 0.00
CA CYS A 123 -3.43 8.77 0.05
C CYS A 123 -4.09 8.94 -1.33
N GLY A 124 -3.31 9.09 -2.42
CA GLY A 124 -3.75 9.28 -3.80
C GLY A 124 -4.56 10.55 -4.11
N LEU A 125 -4.54 11.56 -3.22
CA LEU A 125 -5.15 12.87 -3.52
C LEU A 125 -4.50 13.56 -4.73
N CYS A 126 -3.21 13.29 -4.98
CA CYS A 126 -2.50 13.83 -6.14
C CYS A 126 -3.03 13.30 -7.48
N GLU A 127 -3.50 12.05 -7.53
CA GLU A 127 -4.13 11.44 -8.72
C GLU A 127 -5.49 12.10 -9.00
N GLU A 128 -6.31 12.27 -7.96
CA GLU A 128 -7.64 12.87 -8.07
C GLU A 128 -7.59 14.38 -8.36
N ALA A 129 -6.59 15.09 -7.85
CA ALA A 129 -6.43 16.53 -8.05
C ALA A 129 -5.83 16.90 -9.41
N CYS A 130 -5.27 15.95 -10.16
CA CYS A 130 -4.56 16.27 -11.39
C CYS A 130 -5.54 16.57 -12.54
N PRO A 131 -5.57 17.81 -13.09
CA PRO A 131 -6.54 18.17 -14.13
C PRO A 131 -6.25 17.50 -15.48
N CYS A 132 -5.01 17.09 -15.72
CA CYS A 132 -4.56 16.48 -16.96
C CYS A 132 -4.30 14.97 -16.82
N ASP A 133 -4.66 14.37 -15.68
CA ASP A 133 -4.44 12.95 -15.42
C ASP A 133 -2.98 12.53 -15.61
N ALA A 134 -2.06 13.40 -15.16
CA ALA A 134 -0.63 13.26 -15.41
C ALA A 134 0.09 12.38 -14.39
N ILE A 135 -0.42 12.28 -13.16
CA ILE A 135 0.14 11.44 -12.08
C ILE A 135 -0.90 10.40 -11.68
N ARG A 136 -0.48 9.14 -11.54
CA ARG A 136 -1.34 8.01 -11.14
C ARG A 136 -0.64 7.04 -10.21
N MET A 137 -1.42 6.18 -9.56
CA MET A 137 -0.91 5.13 -8.67
C MET A 137 -1.44 3.72 -9.03
N ASP A 138 -2.06 3.58 -10.19
CA ASP A 138 -2.79 2.41 -10.72
C ASP A 138 -1.89 1.31 -11.32
N THR A 139 -0.58 1.30 -11.02
CA THR A 139 0.37 0.36 -11.64
C THR A 139 0.28 -1.06 -11.10
N GLY A 140 -0.28 -1.24 -9.90
CA GLY A 140 -0.22 -2.50 -9.17
C GLY A 140 1.18 -2.83 -8.61
N ILE A 141 2.19 -1.99 -8.87
CA ILE A 141 3.54 -2.16 -8.35
C ILE A 141 3.59 -1.59 -6.94
N TYR A 142 3.93 -2.41 -5.95
CA TYR A 142 4.08 -2.00 -4.55
C TYR A 142 5.46 -2.34 -3.97
N GLU A 143 6.31 -3.02 -4.74
CA GLU A 143 7.61 -3.51 -4.31
C GLU A 143 8.69 -2.45 -4.51
N ILE A 144 8.60 -1.36 -3.74
CA ILE A 144 9.55 -0.25 -3.77
C ILE A 144 10.42 -0.33 -2.51
N ALA A 145 11.41 -1.20 -2.55
CA ALA A 145 12.41 -1.32 -1.49
C ALA A 145 13.76 -0.83 -2.01
N ALA A 146 14.44 -0.05 -1.19
CA ALA A 146 15.79 0.42 -1.45
C ALA A 146 16.57 0.47 -0.14
N ASP A 147 17.88 0.27 -0.23
CA ASP A 147 18.77 0.22 0.95
C ASP A 147 19.10 1.61 1.50
N ASP A 148 19.07 2.62 0.64
CA ASP A 148 19.50 3.98 0.96
C ASP A 148 18.31 4.95 0.98
N ARG A 149 18.34 5.90 1.92
CA ARG A 149 17.32 6.95 2.04
C ARG A 149 17.15 7.77 0.76
N GLU A 150 18.26 8.08 0.10
CA GLU A 150 18.30 8.96 -1.08
C GLU A 150 17.57 8.34 -2.27
N LYS A 151 17.57 7.00 -2.38
CA LYS A 151 16.84 6.27 -3.43
C LYS A 151 15.32 6.40 -3.32
N PHE A 152 14.79 6.83 -2.17
CA PHE A 152 13.35 7.08 -2.02
C PHE A 152 12.92 8.49 -2.45
N ILE A 153 13.87 9.37 -2.80
CA ILE A 153 13.58 10.67 -3.41
C ILE A 153 13.58 10.46 -4.92
N VAL A 154 12.40 10.21 -5.47
CA VAL A 154 12.27 9.80 -6.87
C VAL A 154 12.04 10.99 -7.77
N GLY A 155 12.77 11.03 -8.88
CA GLY A 155 12.68 12.08 -9.89
C GLY A 155 11.75 11.75 -11.06
N LYS A 156 11.59 12.74 -11.95
CA LYS A 156 10.76 12.68 -13.16
C LYS A 156 11.04 11.44 -14.02
N ASP A 157 12.31 11.11 -14.22
CA ASP A 157 12.72 10.00 -15.09
C ASP A 157 12.29 8.64 -14.53
N PHE A 158 12.41 8.46 -13.20
CA PHE A 158 11.92 7.25 -12.53
C PHE A 158 10.41 7.14 -12.64
N LEU A 159 9.69 8.25 -12.41
CA LEU A 159 8.23 8.27 -12.46
C LEU A 159 7.68 8.01 -13.87
N LEU A 160 8.41 8.38 -14.92
CA LEU A 160 8.06 8.06 -16.31
C LEU A 160 8.38 6.61 -16.68
N ASN A 161 9.36 5.98 -16.00
CA ASN A 161 9.76 4.60 -16.28
C ASN A 161 8.84 3.58 -15.61
N ASN A 162 7.75 3.23 -16.29
CA ASN A 162 6.73 2.27 -15.82
C ASN A 162 7.06 0.79 -16.02
N LYS A 163 8.30 0.45 -16.41
CA LYS A 163 8.69 -0.92 -16.77
C LYS A 163 9.48 -1.65 -15.70
N THR A 164 10.08 -0.94 -14.75
CA THR A 164 10.82 -1.55 -13.65
C THR A 164 9.86 -1.99 -12.56
N ASP A 165 10.21 -3.05 -11.84
CA ASP A 165 9.47 -3.62 -10.70
C ASP A 165 9.43 -2.71 -9.45
N GLY A 166 9.96 -1.49 -9.54
CA GLY A 166 10.02 -0.53 -8.43
C GLY A 166 11.40 -0.41 -7.80
N THR A 167 12.38 -1.18 -8.27
CA THR A 167 13.78 -1.05 -7.85
C THR A 167 14.53 0.03 -8.66
N HIS A 168 15.43 0.74 -7.97
CA HIS A 168 16.37 1.71 -8.53
C HIS A 168 17.69 1.05 -8.91
#